data_AF-A0A4R7ZKW1-F1
#
_entry.id   AF-A0A4R7ZKW1-F1
#
_cell.length_a   1.000
_cell.length_b   1.000
_cell.length_c   1.000
_cell.angle_alpha   90.00
_cell.angle_beta   90.00
_cell.angle_gamma   90.00
#
_symmetry.space_group_name_H-M   'P 1'
#
loop_
_entity.id
_entity.type
_entity.pdbx_description
1 polymer ?
#
loop_
_entity_poly.entity_id
_entity_poly.type
_entity_poly.pdbx_seq_one_letter_code
_entity_poly.pdbx_strand_id
1 'polypeptide(L)'
;MLKGFKEFVMRGNVVDLAVAVVIGAAFTKIIGAVVDGFINPLIAAIFGKADISGVWNFHINGAIFSIGLILQAALNFLFVAAAVYFAIVMPLNKLAERRARGQEPEPDPLTADQELLTEIRDLLRARQP
;
A
#
# COMPACT_ATOMS: atom_id res chain seq x y z
N MET A 1 -27.76 -2.42 -19.25
CA MET A 1 -26.86 -2.63 -18.08
C MET A 1 -25.44 -2.98 -18.48
N LEU A 2 -25.19 -3.96 -19.36
CA LEU A 2 -23.84 -4.31 -19.84
C LEU A 2 -23.07 -3.16 -20.50
N LYS A 3 -23.75 -2.31 -21.30
CA LYS A 3 -23.16 -1.09 -21.89
C LYS A 3 -22.71 -0.08 -20.82
N GLY A 4 -23.57 0.21 -19.85
CA GLY A 4 -23.27 1.15 -18.75
C GLY A 4 -22.18 0.64 -17.80
N PHE A 5 -22.09 -0.68 -17.58
CA PHE A 5 -20.97 -1.28 -16.84
C PHE A 5 -19.65 -1.16 -17.61
N LYS A 6 -19.66 -1.39 -18.93
CA LYS A 6 -18.48 -1.17 -19.78
C LYS A 6 -18.04 0.30 -19.76
N GLU A 7 -18.96 1.26 -19.87
CA GLU A 7 -18.64 2.70 -19.74
C GLU A 7 -18.12 3.09 -18.36
N PHE A 8 -18.58 2.43 -17.30
CA PHE A 8 -18.08 2.64 -15.95
C PHE A 8 -16.65 2.11 -15.78
N VAL A 9 -16.37 0.88 -16.25
CA VAL A 9 -15.03 0.29 -16.21
C VAL A 9 -14.08 1.03 -17.15
N MET A 10 -14.55 1.54 -18.29
CA MET A 10 -13.72 2.31 -19.23
C MET A 10 -13.32 3.70 -18.72
N ARG A 11 -13.84 4.18 -17.58
CA ARG A 11 -13.22 5.30 -16.87
C ARG A 11 -11.90 4.79 -16.30
N GLY A 12 -10.78 5.09 -16.96
CA GLY A 12 -9.45 4.55 -16.65
C GLY A 12 -9.08 4.50 -15.16
N ASN A 13 -9.47 5.53 -14.40
CA ASN A 13 -9.29 5.60 -12.94
C ASN A 13 -9.88 4.41 -12.15
N VAL A 14 -10.96 3.77 -12.65
CA VAL A 14 -11.61 2.62 -11.99
C VAL A 14 -10.80 1.34 -12.18
N VAL A 15 -10.20 1.16 -13.36
CA VAL A 15 -9.37 -0.03 -13.65
C VAL A 15 -8.11 0.01 -12.81
N ASP A 16 -7.42 1.15 -12.78
CA ASP A 16 -6.18 1.30 -12.01
C ASP A 16 -6.43 1.11 -10.51
N LEU A 17 -7.53 1.64 -9.99
CA LEU A 17 -7.95 1.44 -8.61
C LEU A 17 -8.29 -0.04 -8.32
N ALA A 18 -8.99 -0.71 -9.23
CA ALA A 18 -9.32 -2.12 -9.08
C ALA A 18 -8.05 -3.00 -9.08
N VAL A 19 -7.10 -2.72 -9.97
CA VAL A 19 -5.80 -3.40 -10.01
C VAL A 19 -5.04 -3.17 -8.71
N ALA A 20 -4.98 -1.93 -8.22
CA ALA A 20 -4.31 -1.60 -6.96
C ALA A 20 -4.87 -2.39 -5.76
N VAL A 21 -6.20 -2.47 -5.65
CA VAL A 21 -6.87 -3.21 -4.55
C VAL A 21 -6.58 -4.72 -4.63
N VAL A 22 -6.68 -5.31 -5.82
CA VAL A 22 -6.44 -6.75 -6.02
C VAL A 22 -4.98 -7.11 -5.73
N ILE A 23 -4.04 -6.30 -6.24
CA ILE A 23 -2.60 -6.50 -5.99
C ILE A 23 -2.29 -6.33 -4.50
N GLY A 24 -2.83 -5.29 -3.85
CA GLY A 24 -2.66 -5.08 -2.41
C GLY A 24 -3.14 -6.27 -1.58
N ALA A 25 -4.32 -6.81 -1.90
CA ALA A 25 -4.86 -8.00 -1.22
C ALA A 25 -3.99 -9.25 -1.45
N ALA A 26 -3.45 -9.44 -2.65
CA ALA A 26 -2.57 -10.56 -2.97
C ALA A 26 -1.23 -10.47 -2.22
N PHE A 27 -0.62 -9.28 -2.15
CA PHE A 27 0.64 -9.09 -1.42
C PHE A 27 0.50 -9.33 0.08
N THR A 28 -0.57 -8.87 0.70
CA THR A 28 -0.83 -9.13 2.13
C THR A 28 -0.85 -10.64 2.42
N LYS A 29 -1.39 -11.47 1.52
CA LYS A 29 -1.37 -12.93 1.68
C LYS A 29 0.03 -13.52 1.59
N ILE A 30 0.85 -13.06 0.65
CA ILE A 30 2.24 -13.53 0.50
C ILE A 30 3.04 -13.20 1.75
N ILE A 31 2.92 -11.96 2.24
CA ILE A 31 3.63 -11.52 3.44
C ILE A 31 3.11 -12.27 4.67
N GLY A 32 1.79 -12.46 4.78
CA GLY A 32 1.21 -13.30 5.82
C GLY A 32 1.79 -14.71 5.84
N ALA A 33 1.93 -15.36 4.67
CA ALA A 33 2.55 -16.67 4.57
C ALA A 33 4.03 -16.69 5.00
N VAL A 34 4.78 -15.61 4.78
CA VAL A 34 6.16 -15.47 5.27
C VAL A 34 6.17 -15.27 6.79
N VAL A 35 5.26 -14.47 7.34
CA VAL A 35 5.16 -14.29 8.79
C VAL A 35 4.79 -15.61 9.45
N ASP A 36 3.77 -16.30 8.95
CA ASP A 36 3.30 -17.56 9.52
C ASP A 36 4.31 -18.70 9.33
N GLY A 37 4.98 -18.76 8.17
CA GLY A 37 5.89 -19.85 7.82
C GLY A 37 7.33 -19.67 8.31
N PHE A 38 7.78 -18.45 8.60
CA PHE A 38 9.16 -18.18 8.98
C PHE A 38 9.27 -17.40 10.29
N ILE A 39 8.51 -16.31 10.45
CA ILE A 39 8.62 -15.43 11.61
C ILE A 39 8.00 -16.05 12.87
N ASN A 40 6.78 -16.61 12.78
CA ASN A 40 6.11 -17.25 13.92
C ASN A 40 6.91 -18.46 14.46
N PRO A 41 7.48 -19.35 13.63
CA PRO A 41 8.37 -20.41 14.11
C PRO A 41 9.65 -19.90 14.78
N LEU A 42 10.24 -18.80 14.31
CA LEU A 42 11.40 -18.18 14.95
C LEU A 42 11.04 -17.62 16.34
N ILE A 43 9.89 -16.97 16.46
CA ILE A 43 9.35 -16.52 17.75
C ILE A 43 9.08 -17.74 18.65
N ALA A 44 8.51 -18.82 18.09
CA ALA A 44 8.27 -20.08 18.80
C ALA A 44 9.55 -20.69 19.37
N ALA A 45 10.64 -20.66 18.59
CA ALA A 45 11.91 -21.24 18.98
C ALA A 45 12.53 -20.50 20.18
N ILE A 46 12.31 -19.19 20.28
CA ILE A 46 12.87 -18.34 21.34
C ILE A 46 11.97 -18.34 22.58
N PHE A 47 10.65 -18.25 22.41
CA PHE A 47 9.68 -18.09 23.49
C PHE A 47 8.94 -19.39 23.87
N GLY A 48 9.24 -20.50 23.20
CA GLY A 48 8.69 -21.83 23.48
C GLY A 48 7.26 -22.07 23.00
N LYS A 49 6.54 -21.03 22.56
CA LYS A 49 5.20 -21.12 21.94
C LYS A 49 5.15 -20.29 20.68
N ALA A 50 4.59 -20.86 19.61
CA ALA A 50 4.46 -20.20 18.31
C ALA A 50 3.45 -19.06 18.28
N ASP A 51 2.67 -18.89 19.34
CA ASP A 51 1.61 -17.90 19.40
C ASP A 51 1.53 -17.28 20.80
N ILE A 52 1.52 -15.96 20.84
CA ILE A 52 1.38 -15.13 22.05
C ILE A 52 -0.11 -14.92 22.37
N SER A 53 -1.02 -15.42 21.53
CA SER A 53 -2.48 -15.31 21.69
C SER A 53 -3.02 -15.74 23.05
N GLY A 54 -2.35 -16.71 23.69
CA GLY A 54 -2.72 -17.24 25.01
C GLY A 54 -2.25 -16.44 26.21
N VAL A 55 -1.49 -15.35 26.02
CA VAL A 55 -0.99 -14.53 27.12
C VAL A 55 -2.11 -13.63 27.64
N TRP A 56 -2.29 -13.59 28.97
CA TRP A 56 -3.29 -12.75 29.63
C TRP A 56 -4.73 -12.98 29.12
N ASN A 57 -5.14 -14.25 29.13
CA ASN A 57 -6.53 -14.63 28.92
C ASN A 57 -7.29 -14.54 30.24
N PHE A 58 -8.34 -13.73 30.27
CA PHE A 58 -9.24 -13.62 31.42
C PHE A 58 -10.63 -14.13 31.04
N HIS A 59 -11.19 -14.96 31.91
CA HIS A 59 -12.53 -15.49 31.75
C HIS A 59 -13.49 -14.70 32.63
N ILE A 60 -14.45 -14.00 32.02
CA ILE A 60 -15.53 -13.31 32.75
C ILE A 60 -16.85 -13.85 32.23
N ASN A 61 -17.62 -14.51 33.11
CA ASN A 61 -18.95 -15.04 32.80
C ASN A 61 -19.03 -15.92 31.53
N GLY A 62 -18.01 -16.76 31.31
CA GLY A 62 -17.90 -17.64 30.13
C GLY A 62 -17.33 -16.97 28.87
N ALA A 63 -17.14 -15.65 28.85
CA ALA A 63 -16.47 -14.95 27.75
C ALA A 63 -14.94 -14.96 27.96
N ILE A 64 -14.19 -15.22 26.88
CA ILE A 64 -12.73 -15.26 26.87
C ILE A 64 -12.20 -13.92 26.36
N PHE A 65 -11.61 -13.12 27.25
CA PHE A 65 -10.90 -11.90 26.88
C PHE A 65 -9.42 -12.22 26.71
N SER A 66 -8.94 -12.21 25.47
CA SER A 66 -7.56 -12.60 25.14
C SER A 66 -6.74 -11.37 24.74
N ILE A 67 -6.01 -10.77 25.69
CA ILE A 67 -5.12 -9.63 25.39
C ILE A 67 -3.98 -10.08 24.48
N GLY A 68 -3.50 -11.32 24.66
CA GLY A 68 -2.50 -11.94 23.81
C GLY A 68 -2.89 -11.96 22.34
N LEU A 69 -4.19 -12.16 22.02
CA LEU A 69 -4.67 -12.14 20.63
C LEU A 69 -4.49 -10.77 19.97
N ILE A 70 -4.75 -9.70 20.72
CA ILE A 70 -4.57 -8.32 20.23
C ILE A 70 -3.09 -8.04 20.02
N LEU A 71 -2.24 -8.47 20.97
CA LEU A 71 -0.80 -8.28 20.88
C LEU A 71 -0.19 -9.07 19.71
N GLN A 72 -0.65 -10.30 19.49
CA GLN A 72 -0.27 -11.10 18.33
C GLN A 72 -0.68 -10.42 17.01
N ALA A 73 -1.90 -9.89 16.93
CA ALA A 73 -2.37 -9.18 15.75
C ALA A 73 -1.54 -7.90 15.49
N ALA A 74 -1.20 -7.15 16.54
CA ALA A 74 -0.36 -5.96 16.44
C ALA A 74 1.07 -6.31 15.97
N LEU A 75 1.63 -7.40 16.48
CA LEU A 75 2.95 -7.89 16.09
C LEU A 75 2.96 -8.32 14.62
N ASN A 76 1.95 -9.10 14.19
CA ASN A 76 1.81 -9.50 12.79
C ASN A 76 1.65 -8.28 11.87
N PHE A 77 0.82 -7.31 12.26
CA PHE A 77 0.69 -6.04 11.54
C PHE A 77 2.04 -5.32 11.40
N LEU A 78 2.84 -5.25 12.47
CA LEU A 78 4.15 -4.62 12.44
C LEU A 78 5.12 -5.34 11.48
N PHE A 79 5.12 -6.68 11.47
CA PHE A 79 5.95 -7.44 10.52
C PHE A 79 5.51 -7.24 9.07
N VAL A 80 4.20 -7.24 8.81
CA VAL A 80 3.67 -6.97 7.47
C VAL A 80 4.04 -5.56 7.01
N ALA A 81 3.83 -4.56 7.86
CA ALA A 81 4.19 -3.18 7.58
C ALA A 81 5.70 -3.00 7.32
N ALA A 82 6.53 -3.64 8.14
CA ALA A 82 7.98 -3.64 7.95
C ALA A 82 8.36 -4.29 6.62
N ALA A 83 7.82 -5.48 6.31
CA ALA A 83 8.10 -6.17 5.05
C ALA A 83 7.71 -5.31 3.83
N VAL A 84 6.51 -4.72 3.81
CA VAL A 84 6.08 -3.81 2.74
C VAL A 84 7.01 -2.60 2.63
N TYR A 85 7.37 -1.99 3.76
CA TYR A 85 8.24 -0.83 3.78
C TYR A 85 9.64 -1.15 3.22
N PHE A 86 10.27 -2.22 3.69
CA PHE A 86 11.62 -2.59 3.25
C PHE A 86 11.67 -3.18 1.83
N ALA A 87 10.66 -3.96 1.42
CA ALA A 87 10.66 -4.61 0.11
C ALA A 87 10.16 -3.72 -1.03
N ILE A 88 9.28 -2.75 -0.75
CA ILE A 88 8.64 -1.92 -1.78
C ILE A 88 8.99 -0.44 -1.58
N VAL A 89 8.63 0.14 -0.43
CA VAL A 89 8.73 1.59 -0.22
C VAL A 89 10.18 2.07 -0.24
N MET A 90 11.06 1.41 0.50
CA MET A 90 12.47 1.76 0.58
C MET A 90 13.20 1.71 -0.78
N PRO A 91 13.12 0.62 -1.58
CA PRO A 91 13.80 0.59 -2.88
C PRO A 91 13.20 1.57 -3.88
N LEU A 92 11.88 1.77 -3.86
CA LEU A 92 11.24 2.78 -4.72
C LEU A 92 11.68 4.19 -4.37
N ASN A 93 11.70 4.55 -3.08
CA ASN A 93 12.18 5.84 -2.61
C ASN A 93 13.66 6.03 -2.96
N LYS A 94 14.50 5.01 -2.72
CA LYS A 94 15.93 5.05 -3.05
C LYS A 94 16.17 5.18 -4.56
N LEU A 95 15.34 4.56 -5.40
CA LEU A 95 15.41 4.68 -6.85
C LEU A 95 14.96 6.08 -7.32
N ALA A 96 13.88 6.61 -6.74
CA ALA A 96 13.39 7.95 -7.01
C ALA A 96 14.45 9.02 -6.65
N GLU A 97 15.07 8.91 -5.48
CA GLU A 97 16.18 9.77 -5.06
C GLU A 97 17.41 9.66 -5.97
N ARG A 98 17.64 8.50 -6.61
CA ARG A 98 18.73 8.33 -7.58
C ARG A 98 18.40 8.96 -8.93
N ARG A 99 17.14 8.94 -9.37
CA ARG A 99 16.70 9.67 -10.58
C ARG A 99 16.71 11.19 -10.36
N ALA A 100 16.21 11.65 -9.22
CA ALA A 100 16.19 13.07 -8.86
C ALA A 100 17.59 13.71 -8.67
N ARG A 101 18.62 12.90 -8.43
CA ARG A 101 20.02 13.38 -8.31
C ARG A 101 20.71 13.66 -9.65
N GLY A 102 20.08 13.37 -10.78
CA GLY A 102 20.65 13.59 -12.13
C GLY A 102 19.69 14.18 -13.16
N GLN A 103 18.44 14.44 -12.79
CA GLN A 103 17.42 15.06 -13.62
C GLN A 103 16.74 16.13 -12.76
N GLU A 104 16.73 17.38 -13.22
CA GLU A 104 15.71 18.33 -12.75
C GLU A 104 14.35 17.66 -12.94
N PRO A 105 13.41 17.81 -11.99
CA PRO A 105 12.11 17.16 -12.08
C PRO A 105 11.52 17.50 -13.45
N GLU A 106 11.45 16.48 -14.32
CA GLU A 106 10.77 16.61 -15.59
C GLU A 106 9.33 16.96 -15.23
N PRO A 107 8.85 18.16 -15.61
CA PRO A 107 7.54 18.60 -15.19
C PRO A 107 6.54 17.52 -15.60
N ASP A 108 5.64 17.15 -14.68
CA ASP A 108 4.55 16.22 -14.99
C ASP A 108 3.94 16.64 -16.32
N PRO A 109 3.68 15.69 -17.24
CA PRO A 109 3.07 16.02 -18.52
C PRO A 109 1.80 16.80 -18.22
N LEU A 110 1.70 17.99 -18.81
CA LEU A 110 0.57 18.89 -18.60
C LEU A 110 -0.70 18.11 -18.88
N THR A 111 -1.69 18.20 -17.99
CA THR A 111 -3.02 17.70 -18.32
C THR A 111 -3.55 18.45 -19.55
N ALA A 112 -4.47 17.87 -20.30
CA ALA A 112 -5.06 18.52 -21.48
C ALA A 112 -5.55 19.95 -21.18
N ASP A 113 -6.10 20.17 -19.97
CA ASP A 113 -6.50 21.50 -19.51
C ASP A 113 -5.30 22.42 -19.28
N GLN A 114 -4.20 21.93 -18.71
CA GLN A 114 -2.98 22.70 -18.51
C GLN A 114 -2.26 23.02 -19.83
N GLU A 115 -2.29 22.12 -20.81
CA GLU A 115 -1.80 22.38 -22.17
C GLU A 115 -2.62 23.50 -22.81
N LEU A 116 -3.96 23.38 -22.76
CA LEU A 116 -4.88 24.37 -23.31
C LEU A 116 -4.72 25.74 -22.63
N LEU A 117 -4.52 25.77 -21.31
CA LEU A 117 -4.23 27.01 -20.57
C LEU A 117 -2.87 27.62 -20.93
N THR A 118 -1.88 26.78 -21.26
CA THR A 118 -0.57 27.24 -21.73
C THR A 118 -0.70 27.88 -23.11
N GLU A 119 -1.44 27.26 -24.02
CA GLU A 119 -1.76 27.83 -25.33
C GLU A 119 -2.54 29.14 -25.20
N ILE A 120 -3.56 29.20 -24.34
CA ILE A 120 -4.34 30.43 -24.08
C ILE A 120 -3.44 31.54 -23.53
N ARG A 121 -2.56 31.22 -22.56
CA ARG A 121 -1.59 32.18 -22.01
C ARG A 121 -0.70 32.75 -23.11
N ASP A 122 -0.17 31.88 -23.97
CA ASP A 122 0.77 32.28 -25.01
C ASP A 122 0.06 33.13 -26.09
N LEU A 123 -1.17 32.78 -26.45
CA LEU A 123 -2.03 33.60 -27.33
C LEU A 123 -2.38 34.97 -26.71
N LEU A 124 -2.65 35.03 -25.40
CA LEU A 124 -2.92 36.29 -24.71
C LEU A 124 -1.67 37.18 -24.61
N ARG A 125 -0.52 36.56 -24.35
CA ARG A 125 0.77 37.26 -24.28
C ARG A 125 1.19 37.81 -25.64
N ALA A 126 0.88 37.09 -26.73
CA ALA A 126 1.08 37.57 -28.10
C ALA A 126 0.11 38.70 -28.51
N ARG A 127 -1.01 38.87 -27.79
CA ARG A 127 -2.05 39.86 -28.09
C ARG A 127 -1.97 41.13 -27.24
N GLN A 128 -1.21 41.13 -26.15
CA GLN A 128 -0.87 42.36 -25.41
C GLN A 128 0.32 43.05 -26.12
N PRO A 129 0.15 44.28 -26.65
CA PRO A 129 1.25 45.06 -27.21
C PRO A 129 2.23 45.55 -26.14
#